data_AF-A0A936GL67-F1
#
_entry.id   AF-A0A936GL67-F1
#
_cell.length_a   1.000
_cell.length_b   1.000
_cell.length_c   1.000
_cell.angle_alpha   90.00
_cell.angle_beta   90.00
_cell.angle_gamma   90.00
#
_symmetry.space_group_name_H-M   'P 1'
#
loop_
_entity.id
_entity.type
_entity.pdbx_description
1 polymer ?
#
loop_
_entity_poly.entity_id
_entity_poly.type
_entity_poly.pdbx_seq_one_letter_code
_entity_poly.pdbx_strand_id
1 'polypeptide(L)'
;MTREKFYEDFLNHLDYLTAKAHEENRLYHTDADELERKLDEIKLFAPENVYVAAKKLFNYNLSHYRDHSPSSLAGFAVVRKQYIDATKNDIN
;
A
#
# COMPACT_ATOMS: atom_id res chain seq x y z
N MET A 1 17.80 5.28 8.18
CA MET A 1 16.35 5.10 8.04
C MET A 1 15.96 3.87 8.84
N THR A 2 14.94 3.92 9.70
CA THR A 2 14.46 2.75 10.46
C THR A 2 13.49 1.93 9.61
N ARG A 3 13.33 0.63 9.89
CA ARG A 3 12.31 -0.21 9.23
C ARG A 3 10.90 0.33 9.45
N GLU A 4 10.62 0.83 10.64
CA GLU A 4 9.37 1.51 10.97
C GLU A 4 9.07 2.68 10.03
N LYS A 5 10.01 3.62 9.89
CA LYS A 5 9.87 4.76 8.98
C LYS A 5 9.71 4.32 7.52
N PHE A 6 10.43 3.28 7.12
CA PHE A 6 10.29 2.71 5.78
C PHE A 6 8.87 2.16 5.52
N TYR A 7 8.31 1.42 6.47
CA TYR A 7 6.96 0.88 6.35
C TYR A 7 5.87 1.95 6.39
N GLU A 8 6.06 2.98 7.22
CA GLU A 8 5.19 4.15 7.26
C GLU A 8 5.22 4.94 5.94
N ASP A 9 6.40 5.15 5.37
CA ASP A 9 6.55 5.88 4.10
C ASP A 9 5.83 5.16 2.94
N PHE A 10 5.84 3.82 2.91
CA PHE A 10 5.05 3.04 1.95
C PHE A 10 3.54 3.20 2.18
N LEU A 11 3.11 3.09 3.45
CA LEU A 11 1.69 3.19 3.80
C LEU A 11 1.12 4.58 3.50
N ASN A 12 1.85 5.63 3.85
CA ASN A 12 1.46 7.02 3.59
C ASN A 12 1.33 7.30 2.08
N HIS A 13 2.22 6.74 1.27
CA HIS A 13 2.15 6.90 -0.18
C HIS A 13 0.92 6.18 -0.76
N LEU A 14 0.59 4.97 -0.28
CA LEU A 14 -0.64 4.27 -0.66
C LEU A 14 -1.90 5.04 -0.26
N ASP A 15 -1.96 5.54 0.97
CA ASP A 15 -3.10 6.32 1.46
C ASP A 15 -3.27 7.61 0.62
N TYR A 16 -2.17 8.30 0.29
CA TYR A 16 -2.17 9.47 -0.61
C TYR A 16 -2.73 9.14 -1.99
N LEU A 17 -2.24 8.07 -2.63
CA LEU A 17 -2.71 7.72 -3.97
C LEU A 17 -4.16 7.23 -3.97
N THR A 18 -4.60 6.52 -2.91
CA THR A 18 -6.01 6.15 -2.73
C THR A 18 -6.91 7.39 -2.62
N ALA A 19 -6.51 8.39 -1.84
CA ALA A 19 -7.26 9.63 -1.70
C ALA A 19 -7.32 10.40 -3.03
N LYS A 20 -6.18 10.52 -3.72
CA LYS A 20 -6.07 11.18 -5.02
C LYS A 20 -6.89 10.48 -6.11
N ALA A 21 -6.93 9.15 -6.11
CA ALA A 21 -7.81 8.34 -6.96
C ALA A 21 -9.26 8.80 -6.87
N HIS A 22 -9.72 8.93 -5.63
CA HIS A 22 -11.09 9.20 -5.28
C HIS A 22 -11.48 10.65 -5.63
N GLU A 23 -10.54 11.59 -5.48
CA GLU A 23 -10.75 13.00 -5.79
C GLU A 23 -10.69 13.30 -7.30
N GLU A 24 -9.67 12.78 -7.99
CA GLU A 24 -9.39 13.15 -9.39
C GLU A 24 -9.95 12.15 -10.41
N ASN A 25 -10.37 10.95 -9.96
CA ASN A 25 -10.81 9.83 -10.81
C ASN A 25 -9.80 9.52 -11.94
N ARG A 26 -8.52 9.79 -11.69
CA ARG A 26 -7.40 9.63 -12.62
C ARG A 26 -6.15 9.15 -11.88
N LEU A 27 -5.43 8.24 -12.51
CA LEU A 27 -4.10 7.81 -12.09
C LEU A 27 -3.06 8.44 -13.03
N TYR A 28 -2.06 9.12 -12.48
CA TYR A 28 -0.88 9.49 -13.26
C TYR A 28 0.05 8.28 -13.32
N HIS A 29 0.60 7.98 -14.50
CA HIS A 29 1.50 6.83 -14.69
C HIS A 29 2.72 6.91 -13.74
N THR A 30 3.20 8.12 -13.48
CA THR A 30 4.30 8.40 -12.55
C THR A 30 4.01 7.98 -11.12
N ASP A 31 2.76 8.04 -10.68
CA ASP A 31 2.34 7.72 -9.32
C ASP A 31 2.34 6.19 -9.11
N ALA A 32 1.95 5.42 -10.13
CA ALA A 32 2.02 3.96 -10.12
C ALA A 32 3.47 3.45 -10.14
N ASP A 33 4.33 4.05 -10.97
CA ASP A 33 5.75 3.68 -11.08
C ASP A 33 6.52 3.95 -9.77
N GLU A 34 6.18 5.01 -9.04
CA GLU A 34 6.78 5.28 -7.73
C GLU A 34 6.34 4.26 -6.68
N LEU A 35 5.05 3.88 -6.70
CA LEU A 35 4.52 2.90 -5.78
C LEU A 35 5.09 1.49 -6.04
N GLU A 36 5.29 1.11 -7.30
CA GLU A 36 5.95 -0.15 -7.68
C GLU A 36 7.41 -0.19 -7.20
N ARG A 37 8.15 0.90 -7.36
CA ARG A 37 9.53 1.01 -6.81
C ARG A 37 9.57 0.82 -5.30
N LYS A 38 8.62 1.41 -4.56
CA LYS A 38 8.56 1.22 -3.09
C LYS A 38 8.20 -0.21 -2.71
N LEU A 39 7.37 -0.91 -3.51
CA LEU A 39 7.08 -2.33 -3.29
C LEU A 39 8.31 -3.20 -3.53
N ASP A 40 9.12 -2.88 -4.55
CA ASP A 40 10.39 -3.56 -4.80
C ASP A 40 11.40 -3.32 -3.67
N GLU A 41 11.45 -2.11 -3.10
CA GLU A 41 12.24 -1.86 -1.89
C GLU A 41 11.75 -2.76 -0.73
N ILE A 42 10.44 -2.93 -0.54
CA ILE A 42 9.91 -3.80 0.53
C ILE A 42 10.36 -5.24 0.30
N LYS A 43 10.34 -5.71 -0.95
CA LYS A 43 10.79 -7.05 -1.31
C LYS A 43 12.27 -7.29 -0.94
N LEU A 44 13.10 -6.26 -1.00
CA LEU A 44 14.53 -6.36 -0.72
C LEU A 44 14.85 -6.34 0.77
N PHE A 45 14.09 -5.58 1.57
CA PHE A 45 14.44 -5.28 2.96
C PHE A 45 13.53 -5.90 4.02
N ALA A 46 12.30 -6.26 3.66
CA ALA A 46 11.29 -6.78 4.57
C ALA A 46 11.20 -8.31 4.54
N PRO A 47 10.79 -8.96 5.63
CA PRO A 47 10.49 -10.38 5.61
C PRO A 47 9.29 -10.69 4.70
N GLU A 48 9.20 -11.96 4.28
CA GLU A 48 8.22 -12.40 3.28
C GLU A 48 6.76 -12.09 3.68
N ASN A 49 6.43 -12.22 4.97
CA ASN A 49 5.09 -11.90 5.47
C ASN A 49 4.72 -10.42 5.26
N VAL A 50 5.67 -9.50 5.47
CA VAL A 50 5.47 -8.06 5.23
C VAL A 50 5.38 -7.80 3.73
N TYR A 51 6.24 -8.40 2.92
CA TYR A 51 6.17 -8.26 1.45
C TYR A 51 4.84 -8.77 0.88
N VAL A 52 4.35 -9.93 1.32
CA VAL A 52 3.07 -10.49 0.87
C VAL A 52 1.90 -9.57 1.24
N ALA A 53 1.92 -9.00 2.45
CA ALA A 53 0.91 -8.04 2.88
C ALA A 53 0.98 -6.73 2.07
N ALA A 54 2.19 -6.21 1.84
CA ALA A 54 2.42 -5.02 1.02
C ALA A 54 1.94 -5.22 -0.43
N LYS A 55 2.24 -6.37 -1.03
CA LYS A 55 1.81 -6.72 -2.39
C LYS A 55 0.29 -6.82 -2.50
N LYS A 56 -0.38 -7.40 -1.49
CA LYS A 56 -1.84 -7.43 -1.43
C LYS A 56 -2.42 -6.02 -1.36
N LEU A 57 -1.85 -5.16 -0.50
CA LEU A 57 -2.30 -3.79 -0.34
C LEU A 57 -2.11 -2.97 -1.63
N PHE A 58 -0.96 -3.12 -2.28
CA PHE A 58 -0.66 -2.56 -3.60
C PHE A 58 -1.67 -2.98 -4.67
N ASN A 59 -1.91 -4.28 -4.83
CA ASN A 59 -2.87 -4.78 -5.82
C ASN A 59 -4.29 -4.31 -5.56
N TYR A 60 -4.66 -4.21 -4.28
CA TYR A 60 -5.98 -3.72 -3.89
C TYR A 60 -6.12 -2.24 -4.22
N ASN A 61 -5.11 -1.44 -3.90
CA ASN A 61 -5.03 -0.04 -4.29
C ASN A 61 -5.18 0.12 -5.81
N LEU A 62 -4.41 -0.62 -6.62
CA LEU A 62 -4.52 -0.64 -8.09
C LEU A 62 -5.92 -1.01 -8.60
N SER A 63 -6.60 -1.95 -7.95
CA SER A 63 -7.96 -2.36 -8.31
C SER A 63 -8.99 -1.32 -7.91
N HIS A 64 -8.80 -0.66 -6.77
CA HIS A 64 -9.71 0.33 -6.23
C HIS A 64 -9.80 1.60 -7.11
N TYR A 65 -8.74 1.98 -7.83
CA TYR A 65 -8.83 3.06 -8.82
C TYR A 65 -9.88 2.80 -9.91
N ARG A 66 -10.21 1.53 -10.17
CA ARG A 66 -11.18 1.15 -11.20
C ARG A 66 -12.60 1.04 -10.64
N ASP A 67 -12.74 0.85 -9.33
CA ASP A 67 -14.00 0.66 -8.63
C ASP A 67 -13.98 1.38 -7.27
N HIS A 68 -14.63 2.55 -7.24
CA HIS A 68 -14.74 3.43 -6.08
C HIS A 68 -15.95 3.10 -5.18
N SER A 69 -16.49 1.88 -5.25
CA SER A 69 -17.63 1.47 -4.44
C SER A 69 -17.31 1.45 -2.93
N PRO A 70 -18.30 1.68 -2.04
CA PRO A 70 -18.12 1.55 -0.59
C PRO A 70 -17.58 0.19 -0.14
N SER A 71 -17.90 -0.88 -0.88
CA SER A 71 -17.38 -2.23 -0.64
C SER A 71 -15.88 -2.34 -0.89
N SER A 72 -15.38 -1.61 -1.89
CA SER A 72 -13.95 -1.50 -2.20
C SER A 72 -13.19 -0.80 -1.05
N LEU A 73 -13.74 0.29 -0.49
CA LEU A 73 -13.14 1.00 0.64
C LEU A 73 -13.04 0.13 1.90
N ALA A 74 -14.09 -0.64 2.20
CA ALA A 74 -14.09 -1.57 3.33
C ALA A 74 -13.03 -2.67 3.15
N GLY A 75 -12.87 -3.20 1.93
CA GLY A 75 -11.83 -4.19 1.64
C GLY A 75 -10.42 -3.62 1.74
N PHE A 76 -10.20 -2.39 1.26
CA PHE A 76 -8.91 -1.70 1.41
C PHE A 76 -8.52 -1.53 2.89
N ALA A 77 -9.46 -1.13 3.75
CA ALA A 77 -9.20 -1.01 5.19
C ALA A 77 -8.78 -2.35 5.84
N VAL A 78 -9.37 -3.47 5.40
CA VAL A 78 -9.00 -4.81 5.87
C VAL A 78 -7.57 -5.17 5.45
N VAL A 79 -7.21 -4.98 4.18
CA VAL A 79 -5.88 -5.29 3.67
C VAL A 79 -4.82 -4.36 4.27
N ARG A 80 -5.18 -3.09 4.51
CA ARG A 80 -4.35 -2.10 5.22
C ARG A 80 -4.01 -2.57 6.63
N LYS A 81 -5.01 -3.07 7.36
CA LYS A 81 -4.80 -3.64 8.70
C LYS A 81 -3.84 -4.84 8.68
N GLN A 82 -3.98 -5.74 7.70
CA GLN A 82 -3.08 -6.89 7.55
C GLN A 82 -1.63 -6.48 7.35
N TYR A 83 -1.37 -5.41 6.57
CA TYR A 83 -0.04 -4.85 6.42
C TYR A 83 0.50 -4.29 7.74
N ILE A 84 -0.29 -3.48 8.46
CA ILE A 84 0.10 -2.92 9.77
C ILE A 84 0.41 -4.03 10.79
N ASP A 85 -0.39 -5.09 10.82
CA ASP A 85 -0.17 -6.20 11.74
C ASP A 85 1.11 -6.97 11.37
N ALA A 86 1.39 -7.14 10.07
CA ALA A 86 2.64 -7.76 9.60
C ALA A 86 3.88 -6.92 9.94
N THR A 87 3.82 -5.60 9.78
CA THR A 87 4.95 -4.70 10.09
C THR A 87 5.21 -4.62 11.58
N LYS A 88 4.17 -4.58 12.41
CA LYS A 88 4.31 -4.65 13.88
C LYS A 88 4.99 -5.94 14.33
N ASN A 89 4.68 -7.06 13.70
CA ASN A 89 5.31 -8.34 14.01
C ASN A 89 6.79 -8.42 13.57
N ASP A 90 7.22 -7.64 12.58
CA ASP A 90 8.64 -7.56 12.17
C ASP A 90 9.45 -6.59 13.05
N ILE A 91 8.81 -5.55 13.59
CA ILE A 91 9.46 -4.54 14.42
C ILE A 91 9.60 -4.98 15.88
N ASN A 92 8.66 -5.79 16.39
CA ASN A 92 8.68 -6.35 17.76
C ASN A 92 9.62 -7.54 17.90
#